data_AF-A0A6N6NKF2-F1
#
_entry.id   AF-A0A6N6NKF2-F1
#
_cell.length_a   1.000
_cell.length_b   1.000
_cell.length_c   1.000
_cell.angle_alpha   90.00
_cell.angle_beta   90.00
_cell.angle_gamma   90.00
#
_symmetry.space_group_name_H-M   'P 1'
#
loop_
_entity.id
_entity.type
_entity.pdbx_description
1 polymer ?
#
loop_
_entity_poly.entity_id
_entity_poly.type
_entity_poly.pdbx_seq_one_letter_code
_entity_poly.pdbx_strand_id
1 'polypeptide(L)' 'MTEPKKRVVKRTPAQRAGEARYKKANQKNVTVAFFENTTMDLYDYLQTKEVTPAQYIRDLIREDMERNAGK' A
#
# COMPACT_ATOMS: atom_id res chain seq x y z
N MET A 1 -9.22 -35.80 -5.40
CA MET A 1 -7.79 -35.62 -5.07
C MET A 1 -7.67 -34.41 -4.16
N THR A 2 -7.39 -34.61 -2.87
CA THR A 2 -7.24 -33.51 -1.90
C THR A 2 -5.87 -32.86 -2.05
N GLU A 3 -5.82 -31.58 -2.43
CA GLU A 3 -4.59 -30.80 -2.50
C GLU A 3 -3.83 -30.83 -1.16
N PRO A 4 -2.49 -30.93 -1.18
CA PRO A 4 -1.71 -30.90 0.04
C PRO A 4 -1.79 -29.50 0.67
N LYS A 5 -2.38 -29.42 1.87
CA LYS A 5 -2.43 -28.20 2.69
C LYS A 5 -1.02 -27.59 2.81
N LYS A 6 -0.82 -26.42 2.21
CA LYS A 6 0.41 -25.62 2.28
C LYS A 6 0.79 -25.45 3.76
N ARG A 7 1.90 -26.06 4.20
CA ARG A 7 2.39 -25.92 5.58
C ARG A 7 2.75 -24.44 5.80
N VAL A 8 2.02 -23.77 6.69
CA VAL A 8 2.38 -22.41 7.14
C VAL A 8 3.63 -22.53 7.99
N VAL A 9 4.79 -22.28 7.40
CA VAL A 9 6.07 -22.25 8.12
C VAL A 9 6.03 -21.08 9.10
N LYS A 10 5.94 -21.38 10.41
CA LYS A 10 6.03 -20.36 11.46
C LYS A 10 7.42 -19.74 11.43
N ARG A 11 7.49 -18.43 11.12
CA ARG A 11 8.75 -17.67 11.12
C ARG A 11 9.32 -17.58 12.53
N THR A 12 10.62 -17.84 12.64
CA THR A 12 11.34 -17.68 13.92
C THR A 12 11.32 -16.20 14.35
N PRO A 13 11.50 -15.89 15.65
CA PRO A 13 11.62 -14.52 16.11
C PRO A 13 12.73 -13.74 15.38
N ALA A 14 13.86 -14.40 15.09
CA ALA A 14 14.97 -13.81 14.35
C ALA A 14 14.59 -13.43 12.90
N GLN A 15 13.85 -14.31 12.20
CA GLN A 15 13.35 -14.02 10.84
C GLN A 15 12.40 -12.83 10.84
N ARG A 16 11.49 -12.75 11.82
CA ARG A 16 10.58 -11.60 11.97
C ARG A 16 11.33 -10.29 12.24
N ALA A 17 12.35 -10.32 13.10
CA ALA A 17 13.19 -9.16 13.38
C ALA A 17 13.98 -8.71 12.14
N GLY A 18 14.51 -9.65 11.36
CA GLY A 18 15.19 -9.37 10.09
C GLY A 18 14.27 -8.68 9.07
N GLU A 19 13.06 -9.22 8.87
CA GLU A 19 12.05 -8.62 7.98
C GLU A 19 11.66 -7.22 8.44
N ALA A 20 11.47 -7.01 9.75
CA ALA A 20 11.13 -5.69 10.29
C ALA A 20 12.24 -4.67 10.03
N ARG A 21 13.51 -5.05 10.21
CA ARG A 21 14.67 -4.21 9.89
C ARG A 21 14.73 -3.86 8.41
N TYR A 22 14.55 -4.85 7.53
CA TYR A 22 14.55 -4.64 6.09
C TYR A 22 13.40 -3.71 5.66
N LYS A 23 12.19 -3.94 6.15
CA LYS A 23 11.03 -3.07 5.88
C LYS A 23 11.31 -1.65 6.34
N LYS A 24 11.80 -1.47 7.57
CA LYS A 24 12.14 -0.14 8.11
C LYS A 24 13.20 0.57 7.27
N ALA A 25 14.22 -0.14 6.78
CA ALA A 25 15.29 0.46 5.98
C ALA A 25 14.84 0.87 4.57
N ASN A 26 13.91 0.11 3.97
CA ASN A 26 13.51 0.29 2.56
C ASN A 26 12.15 0.98 2.37
N GLN A 27 11.35 1.12 3.43
CA GLN A 27 10.09 1.82 3.36
C GLN A 27 10.32 3.33 3.25
N LYS A 28 9.74 3.93 2.20
CA LYS A 28 9.67 5.38 2.03
C LYS A 28 8.23 5.81 2.30
N ASN A 29 8.07 6.87 3.09
CA ASN A 29 6.76 7.40 3.46
C ASN A 29 6.57 8.76 2.81
N VAL A 30 5.36 8.99 2.28
CA VAL A 30 4.89 10.29 1.81
C VAL A 30 3.63 10.61 2.61
N THR A 31 3.60 11.78 3.22
CA THR A 31 2.43 12.27 3.96
C THR A 31 1.65 13.21 3.05
N VAL A 32 0.34 12.97 2.92
CA VAL A 32 -0.59 13.83 2.18
C VAL A 32 -1.56 14.44 3.17
N ALA A 33 -1.63 15.78 3.23
CA ALA A 33 -2.55 16.51 4.07
C ALA A 33 -3.76 16.96 3.25
N PHE A 34 -4.95 16.84 3.83
CA PHE A 34 -6.19 17.35 3.28
C PHE A 34 -6.68 18.49 4.16
N PHE A 35 -7.14 19.58 3.55
CA PHE A 35 -7.57 20.79 4.24
C PHE A 35 -9.05 21.04 3.98
N GLU A 36 -9.78 21.42 5.03
CA GLU A 36 -11.24 21.60 5.03
C GLU A 36 -11.76 22.43 3.85
N ASN A 37 -11.04 23.49 3.49
CA ASN A 37 -11.51 24.47 2.49
C ASN A 37 -11.03 24.21 1.05
N THR A 38 -10.11 23.28 0.83
CA THR A 38 -9.46 23.14 -0.50
C THR A 38 -9.40 21.72 -1.03
N THR A 39 -9.35 20.71 -0.16
CA THR A 39 -9.14 19.32 -0.59
C THR A 39 -9.93 18.31 0.25
N MET A 40 -10.87 18.76 1.07
CA MET A 40 -11.68 17.88 1.91
C MET A 40 -12.60 16.97 1.08
N ASP A 41 -13.11 17.48 -0.04
CA ASP A 41 -13.86 16.72 -1.03
C ASP A 41 -13.06 15.50 -1.56
N LEU A 42 -11.76 15.67 -1.79
CA LEU A 42 -10.87 14.58 -2.22
C LEU A 42 -10.68 13.54 -1.10
N TYR A 43 -10.59 14.00 0.15
CA TYR A 43 -10.52 13.11 1.30
C TYR A 43 -11.80 12.29 1.45
N ASP A 44 -12.96 12.94 1.38
CA ASP A 44 -14.25 12.27 1.47
C ASP A 44 -14.42 11.25 0.35
N TYR A 45 -14.06 11.62 -0.89
CA TYR A 45 -14.07 10.70 -2.02
C TYR A 45 -13.14 9.50 -1.80
N LEU A 46 -11.95 9.72 -1.23
CA LEU A 46 -10.99 8.66 -0.91
C LEU A 46 -11.55 7.67 0.13
N GLN A 47 -12.36 8.13 1.09
CA GLN A 47 -13.01 7.27 2.09
C GLN A 47 -14.10 6.37 1.51
N THR A 48 -14.69 6.72 0.37
CA THR A 48 -15.74 5.90 -0.27
C THR A 48 -15.21 4.62 -0.95
N LYS A 49 -13.88 4.45 -1.02
CA LYS A 49 -13.26 3.35 -1.78
C LYS A 49 -13.26 2.05 -0.98
N GLU A 50 -13.47 0.94 -1.69
CA GLU A 50 -13.44 -0.41 -1.11
C GLU A 50 -12.04 -0.83 -0.65
N VAL A 51 -11.00 -0.15 -1.16
CA VAL A 51 -9.60 -0.38 -0.82
C VAL A 51 -9.10 0.68 0.15
N THR A 52 -7.98 0.39 0.83
CA THR A 52 -7.38 1.38 1.73
C THR A 52 -6.95 2.64 0.97
N PRO A 53 -7.01 3.83 1.59
CA PRO A 53 -6.57 5.09 0.97
C PRO A 53 -5.17 5.01 0.35
N ALA A 54 -4.22 4.38 1.06
CA ALA A 54 -2.86 4.19 0.59
C ALA A 54 -2.75 3.21 -0.58
N GLN A 55 -3.65 2.24 -0.69
CA GLN A 55 -3.73 1.35 -1.86
C GLN A 55 -4.27 2.13 -3.06
N TYR A 56 -5.39 2.83 -2.88
CA TYR A 56 -6.00 3.64 -3.94
C TYR A 56 -5.03 4.65 -4.55
N ILE A 57 -4.32 5.42 -3.71
CA ILE A 57 -3.32 6.39 -4.17
C ILE A 57 -2.19 5.71 -4.96
N ARG A 58 -1.70 4.55 -4.52
CA ARG A 58 -0.63 3.83 -5.24
C ARG A 58 -1.10 3.31 -6.60
N ASP A 59 -2.36 2.89 -6.69
CA ASP A 59 -2.93 2.41 -7.95
C ASP A 59 -3.15 3.58 -8.92
N LEU A 60 -3.63 4.73 -8.44
CA LEU A 60 -3.70 5.95 -9.25
C LEU A 60 -2.34 6.38 -9.80
N ILE A 61 -1.27 6.32 -8.99
CA ILE A 61 0.09 6.65 -9.44
C ILE A 61 0.54 5.67 -10.53
N ARG A 62 0.26 4.38 -10.40
CA ARG A 62 0.60 3.38 -11.44
C ARG A 62 -0.15 3.64 -12.73
N GLU A 63 -1.45 3.89 -12.65
CA GLU A 63 -2.26 4.22 -13.81
C GLU A 63 -1.76 5.48 -14.50
N ASP A 64 -1.39 6.52 -13.74
CA ASP A 64 -0.81 7.75 -14.31
C ASP A 64 0.53 7.47 -15.01
N MET A 65 1.41 6.67 -14.37
CA MET A 65 2.66 6.23 -15.00
C MET A 65 2.40 5.50 -16.32
N GLU A 66 1.46 4.57 -16.36
CA GLU A 66 1.11 3.82 -17.57
C GLU A 66 0.55 4.73 -18.68
N ARG A 67 -0.33 5.67 -18.32
CA ARG A 67 -0.94 6.63 -19.26
C ARG A 67 0.10 7.60 -19.84
N ASN A 68 1.13 7.94 -19.07
CA ASN A 68 2.14 8.93 -19.45
C ASN A 68 3.45 8.31 -19.95
N ALA A 69 3.69 7.00 -19.77
CA ALA A 69 4.91 6.32 -20.21
C ALA A 69 5.09 6.24 -21.74
N GLY A 70 4.06 6.58 -22.52
CA GLY A 70 4.09 6.61 -23.98
C GLY A 70 4.05 8.03 -24.59
N LYS A 71 4.24 9.08 -23.80
CA LYS A 71 4.31 10.48 -24.27
C LYS A 71 5.74 11.01 -24.24
#